data_AF-E2B4A3-F1
#
_entry.id   AF-E2B4A3-F1
#
_cell.length_a   1.000
_cell.length_b   1.000
_cell.length_c   1.000
_cell.angle_alpha   90.00
_cell.angle_beta   90.00
_cell.angle_gamma   90.00
#
_symmetry.space_group_name_H-M   'P 1'
#
loop_
_entity.id
_entity.type
_entity.pdbx_description
1 polymer ?
#
loop_
_entity_poly.entity_id
_entity_poly.type
_entity_poly.pdbx_seq_one_letter_code
_entity_poly.pdbx_strand_id
1 'polypeptide(L)' 'RLTDVLIKNLINYYGLAIRKNVDSVVSMKKAIMATLDHYCSTDTKPRHTNYLEGADS' A
#
# COMPACT_ATOMS: atom_id res chain seq x y z
N ARG A 1 5.14 0.91 15.80
CA ARG A 1 5.31 -0.42 16.42
C ARG A 1 4.68 -1.44 15.49
N LEU A 2 5.44 -2.41 14.98
CA LEU A 2 4.87 -3.48 14.17
C LEU A 2 4.08 -4.40 15.09
N THR A 3 2.76 -4.43 14.93
CA THR A 3 1.85 -5.28 15.72
C THR A 3 1.41 -6.48 14.88
N ASP A 4 1.01 -7.57 15.51
CA ASP A 4 0.51 -8.76 14.80
C ASP A 4 -0.68 -8.43 13.89
N VAL A 5 -1.52 -7.48 14.31
CA VAL A 5 -2.63 -6.95 13.51
C VAL A 5 -2.11 -6.27 12.25
N LEU A 6 -1.10 -5.40 12.38
CA LEU A 6 -0.51 -4.72 11.24
C LEU A 6 0.19 -5.71 10.28
N ILE A 7 0.89 -6.70 10.82
CA ILE A 7 1.54 -7.77 10.02
C ILE A 7 0.48 -8.53 9.21
N LYS A 8 -0.61 -8.98 9.86
CA LYS A 8 -1.71 -9.70 9.20
C LYS A 8 -2.35 -8.87 8.09
N ASN A 9 -2.59 -7.58 8.34
CA ASN A 9 -3.13 -6.67 7.34
C ASN A 9 -2.21 -6.55 6.14
N LEU A 10 -0.91 -6.28 6.36
CA LEU A 10 0.06 -6.17 5.27
C LEU A 10 0.16 -7.45 4.43
N ILE A 11 0.19 -8.64 5.06
CA ILE A 11 0.19 -9.92 4.35
C ILE A 11 -1.05 -10.06 3.46
N ASN A 12 -2.23 -9.72 3.98
CA ASN A 12 -3.48 -9.82 3.22
C ASN A 12 -3.49 -8.86 2.02
N TYR A 13 -3.12 -7.59 2.22
CA TYR A 13 -3.10 -6.59 1.15
C TYR A 13 -2.02 -6.88 0.11
N TYR A 14 -0.84 -7.35 0.49
CA TYR A 14 0.19 -7.76 -0.45
C TYR A 14 -0.26 -8.98 -1.27
N GLY A 15 -0.85 -9.98 -0.62
CA GLY A 15 -1.41 -11.14 -1.32
C GLY A 15 -2.51 -10.74 -2.31
N LEU A 16 -3.34 -9.76 -1.96
CA LEU A 16 -4.35 -9.20 -2.86
C LEU A 16 -3.73 -8.44 -4.03
N ALA A 17 -2.74 -7.59 -3.78
CA ALA A 17 -2.02 -6.83 -4.79
C ALA A 17 -1.34 -7.74 -5.81
N ILE A 18 -0.73 -8.84 -5.35
CA ILE A 18 -0.14 -9.87 -6.22
C ILE A 18 -1.21 -10.53 -7.09
N ARG A 19 -2.30 -11.02 -6.49
CA ARG A 19 -3.37 -11.72 -7.22
C ARG A 19 -4.10 -10.82 -8.24
N LYS A 20 -4.23 -9.52 -7.95
CA LYS A 20 -4.89 -8.56 -8.85
C LYS A 20 -4.00 -8.09 -10.01
N ASN A 21 -2.68 -8.29 -9.94
CA ASN A 21 -1.72 -7.78 -10.92
C ASN A 21 -0.80 -8.89 -11.45
N VAL A 22 -1.33 -10.11 -11.59
CA VAL A 22 -0.56 -11.28 -12.06
C VAL A 22 -0.03 -11.12 -13.48
N ASP A 23 -0.64 -10.23 -14.25
CA ASP A 23 -0.34 -9.87 -15.63
C ASP A 23 0.78 -8.82 -15.76
N SER A 24 1.10 -8.09 -14.69
CA SER A 24 2.09 -7.01 -14.72
C SER A 24 2.85 -6.88 -13.40
N VAL A 25 4.13 -7.26 -13.44
CA VAL A 25 5.07 -7.08 -12.31
C VAL A 25 5.22 -5.61 -11.93
N VAL A 26 5.16 -4.70 -12.90
CA VAL A 26 5.22 -3.25 -12.65
C VAL A 26 3.99 -2.79 -11.85
N SER A 27 2.80 -3.22 -12.26
CA SER A 27 1.54 -2.87 -11.57
C SER A 27 1.50 -3.49 -10.17
N MET A 28 1.96 -4.74 -10.04
CA MET A 28 2.10 -5.42 -8.74
C MET A 28 3.01 -4.65 -7.79
N LYS A 29 4.20 -4.25 -8.25
CA LYS A 29 5.15 -3.47 -7.45
C LYS A 29 4.52 -2.14 -7.00
N LYS A 30 3.85 -1.43 -7.91
CA LYS A 30 3.15 -0.17 -7.58
C LYS A 30 2.11 -0.38 -6.49
N ALA A 31 1.28 -1.42 -6.60
CA ALA A 31 0.22 -1.72 -5.62
C ALA A 31 0.77 -2.11 -4.24
N ILE A 32 1.87 -2.89 -4.20
CA ILE A 32 2.56 -3.24 -2.96
C ILE A 32 3.15 -1.98 -2.30
N MET A 33 3.84 -1.13 -3.07
CA MET A 33 4.42 0.10 -2.54
C MET A 33 3.36 1.07 -2.04
N ALA A 34 2.25 1.24 -2.76
CA ALA A 34 1.13 2.08 -2.32
C ALA A 34 0.51 1.60 -1.00
N THR A 35 0.39 0.28 -0.82
CA THR A 35 -0.07 -0.32 0.44
C THR A 35 0.89 0.02 1.58
N LEU A 36 2.20 -0.17 1.36
CA LEU A 36 3.22 0.15 2.35
C LEU A 36 3.20 1.63 2.72
N ASP A 37 3.17 2.50 1.72
CA ASP A 37 3.15 3.94 1.91
C ASP A 37 1.91 4.38 2.68
N HIS A 38 0.72 3.83 2.39
CA HIS A 38 -0.50 4.10 3.17
C HIS A 38 -0.34 3.76 4.66
N TYR A 39 0.24 2.60 4.99
CA TYR A 39 0.44 2.18 6.37
C TYR A 39 1.62 2.87 7.07
N CYS A 40 2.58 3.41 6.31
CA CYS A 40 3.72 4.15 6.83
C CYS A 40 3.55 5.67 6.81
N SER A 41 2.54 6.17 6.08
CA SER A 41 2.13 7.57 6.05
C SER A 41 1.49 7.92 7.39
N THR A 42 1.94 9.01 8.00
CA THR A 42 1.30 9.59 9.18
C THR A 42 0.74 10.94 8.82
N ASP A 43 -0.29 11.40 9.53
CA ASP A 43 -0.88 12.75 9.32
C ASP A 43 0.16 13.87 9.40
N THR A 44 1.24 13.64 10.15
CA THR A 44 2.36 14.58 10.33
C THR A 44 3.48 14.46 9.28
N LYS A 45 3.52 13.37 8.50
CA LYS A 45 4.50 13.10 7.43
C LYS A 45 3.83 12.32 6.30
N PRO A 46 2.96 12.97 5.51
CA PRO A 46 2.28 12.30 4.41
C PRO A 46 3.32 11.81 3.39
N ARG A 47 3.34 10.51 3.12
CA ARG A 47 4.17 9.91 2.06
C ARG A 47 3.48 9.87 0.70
N HIS A 48 2.36 10.59 0.55
CA HIS A 48 1.56 10.68 -0.66
C HIS A 48 2.21 11.52 -1.79
N THR A 49 3.53 11.49 -1.97
CA THR A 49 4.19 12.26 -3.03
C THR A 49 3.98 11.70 -4.45
N ASN A 50 3.34 10.52 -4.59
CA ASN A 50 3.09 9.89 -5.89
C ASN A 50 1.61 9.59 -6.18
N TYR A 51 0.69 9.96 -5.29
CA TYR A 51 -0.74 9.88 -5.59
C TYR A 51 -1.15 11.26 -6.08
N LEU A 52 -1.42 11.38 -7.39
CA LEU A 52 -2.05 12.57 -7.96
C LEU A 52 -3.26 12.94 -7.08
N GLU A 53 -3.32 14.21 -6.68
CA GLU A 53 -4.46 14.79 -5.96
C GLU A 53 -5.76 14.32 -6.60
N GLY A 54 -6.55 13.54 -5.86
CA GLY A 54 -7.66 12.84 -6.47
C GLY A 54 -8.55 12.12 -5.48
N ALA A 55 -9.38 12.93 -4.81
CA ALA A 55 -10.57 12.58 -4.03
C ALA A 55 -10.35 12.07 -2.60
N ASP A 56 -10.91 12.89 -1.69
CA ASP A 56 -11.08 12.68 -0.26
C ASP A 56 -11.68 11.32 0.12
N SER A 57 -11.27 10.92 1.34
CA SER A 57 -11.94 10.12 2.37
C SER A 57 -13.14 9.24 2.00
#